data_AF-A0A6B2DLJ1-F1
#
_entry.id   AF-A0A6B2DLJ1-F1
#
_cell.length_a   1.000
_cell.length_b   1.000
_cell.length_c   1.000
_cell.angle_alpha   90.00
_cell.angle_beta   90.00
_cell.angle_gamma   90.00
#
_symmetry.space_group_name_H-M   'P 1'
#
loop_
_entity.id
_entity.type
_entity.pdbx_description
1 polymer ?
#
loop_
_entity_poly.entity_id
_entity_poly.type
_entity_poly.pdbx_seq_one_letter_code
_entity_poly.pdbx_strand_id
1 'polypeptide(L)' 'MEFRVLGPVRVLDGGRPIGPSGPRQERILAALLLDAGRVVPVARLVDVVWDGEPPATAVRQVRNLT' A
#
# COMPACT_ATOMS: atom_id res chain seq x y z
N MET A 1 10.34 -12.38 4.75
CA MET A 1 9.07 -11.71 4.38
C MET A 1 8.52 -12.34 3.11
N GLU A 2 7.24 -12.72 3.12
CA GLU A 2 6.47 -13.25 1.99
C GLU A 2 5.24 -12.36 1.76
N PHE A 3 4.91 -12.08 0.50
CA PHE A 3 3.72 -11.30 0.12
C PHE A 3 2.80 -12.16 -0.74
N ARG A 4 1.50 -12.14 -0.44
CA ARG A 4 0.46 -12.82 -1.24
C ARG A 4 -0.49 -11.77 -1.78
N VAL A 5 -0.63 -11.70 -3.11
CA VAL A 5 -1.42 -10.65 -3.80
C VAL A 5 -2.49 -11.21 -4.76
N LEU A 6 -2.52 -12.53 -4.98
CA LEU A 6 -3.54 -13.20 -5.81
C LEU A 6 -4.80 -13.50 -4.97
N GLY A 7 -5.34 -12.46 -4.35
CA GLY A 7 -6.35 -12.50 -3.30
C GLY A 7 -6.15 -11.31 -2.36
N PRO A 8 -6.77 -11.30 -1.15
CA PRO A 8 -6.51 -10.26 -0.17
C PRO A 8 -5.02 -10.13 0.13
N VAL A 9 -4.49 -8.91 0.15
CA VAL A 9 -3.04 -8.71 0.33
C VAL A 9 -2.65 -9.18 1.71
N ARG A 10 -1.74 -10.14 1.77
CA ARG A 10 -1.21 -10.68 3.03
C ARG A 10 0.31 -10.57 3.05
N VAL A 11 0.83 -10.19 4.20
CA VAL A 11 2.26 -10.20 4.49
C VAL A 11 2.50 -11.25 5.55
N LEU A 12 3.51 -12.08 5.34
CA LEU A 12 3.98 -13.03 6.34
C LEU A 12 5.43 -12.76 6.68
N ASP A 13 5.74 -12.77 7.97
CA ASP A 13 7.11 -12.76 8.46
C ASP A 13 7.36 -13.99 9.33
N GLY A 14 8.34 -14.81 8.95
CA GLY A 14 8.54 -16.13 9.56
C GLY A 14 7.28 -17.02 9.59
N GLY A 15 6.37 -16.86 8.62
CA GLY A 15 5.08 -17.57 8.59
C GLY A 15 3.97 -16.95 9.45
N ARG A 16 4.25 -15.86 10.19
CA ARG A 16 3.24 -15.13 10.97
C ARG A 16 2.61 -14.01 10.14
N PRO A 17 1.27 -13.90 10.09
CA PRO A 17 0.61 -12.82 9.37
C PRO A 17 0.91 -11.47 10.03
N ILE A 18 1.43 -10.52 9.25
CA ILE A 18 1.71 -9.14 9.67
C ILE A 18 1.14 -8.17 8.63
N GLY A 19 -0.19 -8.15 8.51
CA GLY A 19 -0.87 -7.45 7.42
C GLY A 19 -1.16 -5.96 7.68
N PRO A 20 -1.50 -5.23 6.62
CA PRO A 20 -2.01 -3.87 6.73
C PRO A 20 -3.29 -3.82 7.58
N SER A 21 -3.41 -2.82 8.44
CA SER A 21 -4.53 -2.61 9.38
C SER A 21 -5.79 -2.02 8.71
N GLY A 22 -5.81 -1.89 7.38
CA GLY A 22 -6.98 -1.38 6.67
C GLY A 22 -6.80 -1.25 5.14
N PRO A 23 -7.90 -0.98 4.41
CA PRO A 23 -7.95 -1.06 2.95
C PRO A 23 -7.03 -0.05 2.24
N ARG A 24 -6.71 1.09 2.87
CA ARG A 24 -5.76 2.06 2.30
C ARG A 24 -4.31 1.58 2.35
N GLN A 25 -3.90 1.02 3.50
CA GLN A 25 -2.58 0.39 3.62
C GLN A 25 -2.46 -0.80 2.67
N GLU A 26 -3.54 -1.58 2.53
CA GLU A 26 -3.62 -2.69 1.58
C GLU A 26 -3.38 -2.25 0.13
N ARG A 27 -4.08 -1.22 -0.33
CA ARG A 27 -3.93 -0.66 -1.68
C ARG A 27 -2.53 -0.10 -1.93
N ILE A 28 -1.95 0.61 -0.97
CA ILE A 28 -0.59 1.15 -1.09
C ILE A 28 0.42 0.03 -1.17
N LEU A 29 0.31 -0.98 -0.31
CA LEU A 29 1.19 -2.13 -0.34
C LEU A 29 1.07 -2.88 -1.68
N ALA A 30 -0.14 -3.07 -2.19
CA ALA A 30 -0.35 -3.66 -3.52
C ALA A 30 0.35 -2.84 -4.61
N ALA A 31 0.19 -1.52 -4.63
CA ALA A 31 0.85 -0.64 -5.60
C ALA A 31 2.38 -0.75 -5.54
N LEU A 32 2.95 -0.77 -4.34
CA LEU A 32 4.39 -0.92 -4.14
C LEU A 32 4.89 -2.30 -4.59
N LEU A 33 4.11 -3.36 -4.38
CA LEU A 33 4.45 -4.73 -4.80
C LEU A 33 4.37 -4.91 -6.31
N LEU A 34 3.44 -4.24 -6.99
CA LEU A 34 3.36 -4.24 -8.46
C LEU A 34 4.58 -3.58 -9.11
N ASP A 35 5.15 -2.58 -8.44
CA ASP A 35 6.36 -1.87 -8.86
C ASP A 35 7.60 -2.24 -8.00
N ALA A 36 7.65 -3.48 -7.49
CA ALA A 36 8.71 -3.90 -6.57
C ALA A 36 10.13 -3.65 -7.13
N GLY A 37 11.00 -3.10 -6.27
CA GLY A 37 12.38 -2.74 -6.62
C GLY A 37 12.52 -1.42 -7.39
N ARG A 38 11.42 -0.69 -7.64
CA ARG A 38 11.44 0.63 -8.26
C ARG A 38 10.96 1.71 -7.29
N VAL A 39 11.40 2.95 -7.53
CA VAL A 39 10.90 4.12 -6.82
C VAL A 39 9.49 4.42 -7.31
N VAL A 40 8.50 4.42 -6.41
CA VAL A 40 7.12 4.81 -6.70
C VAL A 40 6.89 6.23 -6.16
N PRO A 41 6.56 7.22 -7.01
CA PRO A 41 6.25 8.57 -6.56
C PRO A 41 5.03 8.60 -5.64
N VAL A 42 5.05 9.45 -4.61
CA VAL A 42 3.92 9.61 -3.69
C VAL A 42 2.63 10.01 -4.40
N ALA A 43 2.72 10.81 -5.47
CA ALA A 43 1.56 11.17 -6.29
C ALA A 43 0.84 9.94 -6.85
N ARG A 44 1.60 8.94 -7.34
CA ARG A 44 1.03 7.68 -7.84
C ARG A 44 0.34 6.88 -6.74
N LEU A 45 0.89 6.87 -5.53
CA LEU A 45 0.25 6.22 -4.37
C LEU A 45 -1.05 6.94 -3.97
N VAL A 46 -1.10 8.26 -4.08
CA VAL A 46 -2.32 9.04 -3.87
C VAL A 46 -3.37 8.67 -4.92
N ASP A 47 -2.99 8.62 -6.19
CA ASP A 47 -3.93 8.25 -7.27
C ASP A 47 -4.53 6.86 -7.07
N VAL A 48 -3.72 5.87 -6.67
CA VAL A 48 -4.21 4.49 -6.42
C VAL A 48 -5.18 4.40 -5.25
N VAL A 49 -5.05 5.27 -4.25
CA VAL A 49 -5.88 5.18 -3.04
C VAL A 49 -7.21 5.90 -3.22
N TRP A 50 -7.23 7.02 -3.96
CA TRP A 50 -8.36 7.92 -4.10
C TRP A 50 -8.92 8.06 -5.52
N ASP A 51 -8.38 7.34 -6.51
CA ASP A 51 -8.88 7.29 -7.89
C ASP A 51 -9.07 8.68 -8.53
N GLY A 52 -8.20 9.64 -8.19
CA GLY A 52 -8.23 11.00 -8.74
C GLY A 52 -8.99 12.04 -7.90
N GLU A 53 -9.67 11.64 -6.82
CA GLU A 53 -10.34 12.57 -5.88
C GLU A 53 -9.70 12.57 -4.48
N PRO A 54 -8.42 12.95 -4.35
CA PRO A 54 -7.76 12.93 -3.06
C PRO A 54 -8.19 14.10 -2.16
N PRO A 55 -8.37 13.88 -0.85
CA PRO A 55 -8.49 14.99 0.09
C PRO A 55 -7.20 15.80 0.14
N ALA A 56 -7.27 17.06 0.59
CA ALA A 56 -6.09 17.92 0.75
C ALA A 56 -4.99 17.31 1.67
N THR A 57 -5.36 16.35 2.51
CA THR A 57 -4.44 15.66 3.42
C THR A 57 -3.87 14.35 2.88
N ALA A 58 -4.17 13.96 1.63
CA ALA A 58 -3.83 12.65 1.05
C ALA A 58 -2.33 12.33 1.14
N VAL A 59 -1.46 13.26 0.77
CA VAL A 59 0.01 13.08 0.86
C VAL A 59 0.45 12.79 2.29
N ARG A 60 -0.11 13.51 3.28
CA ARG A 60 0.19 13.28 4.70
C ARG A 60 -0.32 11.93 5.17
N GLN A 61 -1.51 11.53 4.70
CA GLN A 61 -2.09 10.23 5.03
C GLN A 61 -1.25 9.08 4.47
N VAL A 62 -0.75 9.18 3.23
CA VAL A 62 0.16 8.17 2.64
C VAL A 62 1.45 8.02 3.45
N ARG A 63 2.02 9.13 3.93
CA ARG A 63 3.29 9.13 4.70
C ARG A 63 3.17 8.63 6.14
N ASN A 64 1.98 8.71 6.74
CA ASN A 64 1.75 8.36 8.15
C ASN A 64 1.27 6.92 8.37
N LEU A 65 1.24 6.10 7.32
CA LEU A 65 0.93 4.68 7.44
C LEU A 65 2.18 3.96 7.96
N THR A 66 2.30 3.86 9.28
CA THR A 66 3.34 3.12 9.99
C THR A 66 2.68 2.08 10.88
#